data_AF-A0A7V1ZXI4-F1
#
_entry.id   AF-A0A7V1ZXI4-F1
#
_cell.length_a   1.000
_cell.length_b   1.000
_cell.length_c   1.000
_cell.angle_alpha   90.00
_cell.angle_beta   90.00
_cell.angle_gamma   90.00
#
_symmetry.space_group_name_H-M   'P 1'
#
loop_
_entity.id
_entity.type
_entity.pdbx_description
1 polymer ?
#
loop_
_entity_poly.entity_id
_entity_poly.type
_entity_poly.pdbx_seq_one_letter_code
_entity_poly.pdbx_strand_id
1 'polypeptide(L)'
;MAKINISKPRRRRKYKTPEEAREARREYQRRYYLAHKEKAKEYQRLYNLTHKKKQKAGVKGANGVEFVREKYKQTVNTHDLMHAPVEKTLRLLNDIIKGERFFTM
;
A
#
# COMPACT_ATOMS: atom_id res chain seq x y z
N MET A 1 46.24 20.19 63.58
CA MET A 1 45.83 19.27 62.49
C MET A 1 44.64 19.86 61.75
N ALA A 2 44.83 20.39 60.55
CA ALA A 2 43.75 20.98 59.75
C ALA A 2 42.99 19.89 58.97
N LYS A 3 41.67 19.83 59.10
CA LYS A 3 40.81 18.90 58.36
C LYS A 3 40.55 19.46 56.97
N ILE A 4 41.12 18.83 55.94
CA ILE A 4 40.89 19.21 54.53
C ILE A 4 39.50 18.67 54.13
N ASN A 5 38.53 19.58 53.96
CA ASN A 5 37.21 19.23 53.43
C ASN A 5 37.28 19.08 51.91
N ILE A 6 37.35 17.82 51.44
CA ILE A 6 37.28 17.48 50.02
C ILE A 6 35.81 17.54 49.57
N SER A 7 35.36 18.73 49.15
CA SER A 7 34.05 18.86 48.49
C SER A 7 34.10 18.12 47.15
N LYS A 8 33.19 17.16 46.94
CA LYS A 8 33.07 16.43 45.67
C LYS A 8 32.82 17.44 44.54
N PRO A 9 33.60 17.45 43.45
CA PRO A 9 33.35 18.39 42.36
C PRO A 9 31.96 18.12 41.79
N ARG A 10 31.10 19.16 41.79
CA ARG A 10 29.80 19.13 41.11
C ARG A 10 30.07 18.80 39.64
N ARG A 11 29.70 17.58 39.20
CA ARG A 11 29.75 17.18 37.79
C ARG A 11 28.97 18.23 36.99
N ARG A 12 29.68 19.10 36.26
CA ARG A 12 29.06 20.04 35.32
C ARG A 12 28.28 19.20 34.32
N ARG A 13 26.95 19.33 34.29
CA ARG A 13 26.13 18.77 33.20
C ARG A 13 26.70 19.37 31.91
N LYS A 14 27.28 18.55 31.05
CA LYS A 14 27.68 18.98 29.71
C LYS A 14 26.40 19.46 29.02
N TYR A 15 26.30 20.75 28.77
CA TYR A 15 25.23 21.30 27.93
C TYR A 15 25.48 20.75 26.53
N LYS A 16 24.64 19.82 26.08
CA LYS A 16 24.69 19.33 24.70
C LYS A 16 24.54 20.52 23.79
N THR A 17 25.36 20.60 22.75
CA THR A 17 25.18 21.63 21.73
C THR A 17 23.78 21.46 21.10
N PRO A 18 23.17 22.54 20.57
CA PRO A 18 21.87 22.43 19.91
C PRO A 18 21.82 21.35 18.81
N GLU A 19 22.96 21.09 18.17
CA GLU A 19 23.13 20.06 17.14
C GLU A 19 23.09 18.64 17.73
N GLU A 20 23.85 18.37 18.80
CA GLU A 20 23.83 17.09 19.51
C GLU A 20 22.43 16.76 20.07
N ALA A 21 21.70 17.79 20.53
CA ALA A 21 20.32 17.63 20.99
C ALA A 21 19.37 17.27 19.83
N ARG A 22 19.58 17.86 18.66
CA ARG A 22 18.80 17.57 17.44
C ARG A 22 19.08 16.15 16.93
N GLU A 23 20.34 15.72 16.94
CA GLU A 23 20.75 14.37 16.57
C GLU A 23 20.18 13.33 17.53
N ALA A 24 20.28 13.55 18.84
CA ALA A 24 19.71 12.66 19.84
C ALA A 24 18.18 12.50 19.68
N ARG A 25 17.46 13.56 19.30
CA ARG A 25 16.01 13.50 19.00
C ARG A 25 15.73 12.67 17.76
N ARG A 26 16.49 12.87 16.67
CA ARG A 26 16.35 12.09 15.43
C ARG A 26 16.63 10.62 15.66
N GLU A 27 17.68 10.32 16.41
CA GLU A 27 18.07 8.95 16.72
C GLU A 27 17.03 8.25 17.60
N TYR A 28 16.52 8.95 18.62
CA TYR A 28 15.41 8.46 19.44
C TYR A 28 14.18 8.13 18.59
N GLN A 29 13.77 9.05 17.71
CA GLN A 29 12.62 8.85 16.83
C GLN A 29 12.83 7.67 15.88
N ARG A 30 14.03 7.50 15.32
CA ARG A 30 14.38 6.37 14.46
C ARG A 30 14.31 5.04 15.20
N ARG A 31 14.88 4.96 16.41
CA ARG A 31 14.83 3.76 17.26
C ARG A 31 13.39 3.41 17.64
N TYR A 32 12.60 4.42 18.00
CA TYR A 32 11.18 4.26 18.30
C TYR A 32 10.42 3.70 17.09
N TYR A 33 10.61 4.29 15.91
CA TYR A 33 9.95 3.81 14.69
C TYR A 33 10.34 2.38 14.34
N LEU A 34 11.64 2.02 14.40
CA LEU A 34 12.11 0.66 14.14
C LEU A 34 11.49 -0.36 15.11
N ALA A 35 11.50 -0.05 16.40
CA ALA A 35 10.96 -0.94 17.44
C ALA A 35 9.43 -1.18 17.31
N HIS A 36 8.69 -0.22 16.73
CA HIS A 36 7.23 -0.29 16.65
C HIS A 36 6.68 -0.58 15.24
N LYS A 37 7.50 -0.45 14.19
CA LYS A 37 7.14 -0.80 12.81
C LYS A 37 6.73 -2.26 12.67
N GLU A 38 7.42 -3.15 13.38
CA GLU A 38 7.15 -4.59 13.33
C GLU A 38 5.85 -4.93 14.05
N LYS A 39 5.64 -4.38 15.24
CA LYS A 39 4.38 -4.54 16.00
C LYS A 39 3.14 -4.12 15.20
N ALA A 40 3.23 -3.01 14.46
CA ALA A 40 2.14 -2.56 13.61
C ALA A 40 1.88 -3.50 12.42
N LYS A 41 2.95 -4.00 11.79
CA LYS A 41 2.85 -4.98 10.69
C LYS A 41 2.29 -6.32 11.16
N GLU A 42 2.71 -6.79 12.32
CA GLU A 42 2.23 -8.02 12.92
C GLU A 42 0.77 -7.93 13.32
N TYR A 43 0.36 -6.82 13.94
CA TYR A 43 -1.05 -6.57 14.23
C TYR A 43 -1.89 -6.58 12.96
N GLN A 44 -1.44 -5.89 11.90
CA GLN A 44 -2.13 -5.89 10.61
C GLN A 44 -2.18 -7.29 9.98
N ARG A 45 -1.09 -8.08 10.11
CA ARG A 45 -1.01 -9.45 9.60
C ARG A 45 -1.99 -10.36 10.34
N LEU A 46 -2.00 -10.31 11.67
CA LEU A 46 -2.93 -11.06 12.51
C LEU A 46 -4.37 -10.70 12.18
N TYR A 47 -4.68 -9.40 12.09
CA TYR A 47 -6.00 -8.93 11.69
C TYR A 47 -6.43 -9.46 10.32
N ASN A 48 -5.52 -9.46 9.33
CA ASN A 48 -5.80 -10.02 8.00
C ASN A 48 -6.00 -11.55 8.01
N LEU A 49 -5.39 -12.27 8.97
CA LEU A 49 -5.52 -13.72 9.12
C LEU A 49 -6.80 -14.10 9.85
N THR A 50 -7.13 -13.40 10.94
CA THR A 50 -8.30 -13.67 11.78
C THR A 50 -9.59 -13.18 11.14
N HIS A 51 -9.54 -12.02 10.50
CA HIS A 51 -10.65 -11.48 9.73
C HIS A 51 -10.38 -11.76 8.27
N LYS A 52 -11.05 -12.79 7.72
CA LYS A 52 -11.17 -13.01 6.27
C LYS A 52 -11.63 -11.70 5.66
N LYS A 53 -10.68 -10.89 5.16
CA LYS A 53 -11.03 -9.80 4.25
C LYS A 53 -11.73 -10.50 3.10
N LYS A 54 -13.01 -10.22 2.90
CA LYS A 54 -13.66 -10.49 1.62
C LYS A 54 -12.73 -9.84 0.59
N GLN A 55 -12.06 -10.65 -0.21
CA GLN A 55 -11.16 -10.12 -1.22
C GLN A 55 -11.98 -9.12 -2.03
N LYS A 56 -11.58 -7.85 -2.01
CA LYS A 56 -12.22 -6.89 -2.90
C LYS A 56 -11.91 -7.36 -4.31
N ALA A 57 -12.95 -7.75 -5.05
CA ALA A 57 -12.83 -8.10 -6.46
C ALA A 57 -12.09 -6.97 -7.19
N GLY A 58 -10.99 -7.30 -7.87
CA GLY A 58 -10.22 -6.35 -8.68
C GLY A 58 -8.87 -5.86 -8.10
N VAL A 59 -8.40 -6.37 -6.94
CA VAL A 59 -7.03 -6.07 -6.48
C VAL A 59 -6.03 -6.95 -7.26
N LYS A 60 -5.21 -6.34 -8.13
CA LYS A 60 -4.08 -7.02 -8.79
C LYS A 60 -3.04 -7.45 -7.75
N GLY A 61 -2.76 -8.76 -7.69
CA GLY A 61 -1.75 -9.37 -6.82
C GLY A 61 -1.86 -10.90 -6.87
N ALA A 62 -0.83 -11.60 -6.37
CA ALA A 62 -0.69 -13.06 -6.48
C ALA A 62 -1.85 -13.90 -5.90
N ASN A 63 -2.69 -13.29 -5.06
CA ASN A 63 -3.87 -13.91 -4.45
C ASN A 63 -5.20 -13.25 -4.89
N GLY A 64 -5.18 -12.40 -5.91
CA GLY A 64 -6.39 -11.78 -6.45
C GLY A 64 -7.15 -12.80 -7.29
N VAL A 65 -8.37 -13.14 -6.90
CA VAL A 65 -9.28 -13.87 -7.78
C VAL A 65 -9.59 -12.96 -8.97
N GLU A 66 -9.12 -13.32 -10.16
CA GLU A 66 -9.54 -12.68 -11.41
C GLU A 66 -11.02 -12.99 -11.64
N PHE A 67 -11.88 -12.09 -11.17
CA PHE A 67 -13.24 -12.04 -11.68
C PHE A 67 -13.17 -11.45 -13.09
N VAL A 68 -13.06 -12.31 -14.10
CA VAL A 68 -13.39 -11.94 -15.46
C VAL A 68 -14.87 -11.56 -15.42
N ARG A 69 -15.17 -10.26 -15.39
CA ARG A 69 -16.55 -9.80 -15.57
C ARG A 69 -17.01 -10.38 -16.90
N GLU A 70 -18.03 -11.22 -16.87
CA GLU A 70 -18.66 -11.71 -18.10
C GLU A 70 -19.01 -10.49 -18.96
N LYS A 71 -18.71 -10.59 -20.26
CA LYS A 71 -19.00 -9.53 -21.22
C LYS A 71 -20.53 -9.39 -21.27
N TYR A 72 -21.07 -8.42 -20.53
CA TYR A 72 -22.52 -8.21 -20.32
C TYR A 72 -23.34 -8.06 -21.61
N LYS A 73 -22.71 -7.73 -22.74
CA LYS A 73 -23.37 -7.66 -24.04
C LYS A 73 -22.86 -8.78 -24.94
N GLN A 74 -23.62 -9.86 -25.00
CA GLN A 74 -23.40 -10.95 -25.94
C GLN A 74 -23.71 -10.55 -27.37
N THR A 75 -24.58 -9.54 -27.58
CA THR A 75 -24.97 -9.04 -28.90
C THR A 75 -24.42 -7.63 -29.15
N VAL A 76 -24.07 -7.35 -30.40
CA VAL A 76 -23.57 -6.05 -30.88
C VAL A 76 -24.44 -5.62 -32.06
N ASN A 77 -25.00 -4.40 -32.01
CA ASN A 77 -25.80 -3.85 -33.09
C ASN A 77 -24.96 -3.04 -34.09
N THR A 78 -25.54 -2.73 -35.25
CA THR A 78 -24.96 -1.77 -36.22
C THR A 78 -24.58 -0.44 -35.57
N HIS A 79 -25.45 0.12 -34.73
CA HIS A 79 -25.18 1.37 -34.01
C HIS A 79 -23.94 1.29 -33.09
N ASP A 80 -23.73 0.15 -32.41
CA ASP A 80 -22.57 -0.06 -31.53
C ASP A 80 -21.25 -0.13 -32.30
N LEU A 81 -21.28 -0.58 -33.56
CA LEU A 81 -20.12 -0.60 -34.45
C LEU A 81 -19.87 0.77 -35.09
N MET A 82 -20.91 1.42 -35.61
CA MET A 82 -20.75 2.62 -36.43
C MET A 82 -20.43 3.89 -35.62
N HIS A 83 -20.76 3.92 -34.33
CA HIS A 83 -20.52 5.09 -33.47
C HIS A 83 -19.41 4.87 -32.43
N ALA A 84 -18.74 3.72 -32.46
CA ALA A 84 -17.63 3.43 -31.57
C ALA A 84 -16.29 3.92 -32.16
N PRO A 85 -15.30 4.27 -31.31
CA PRO A 85 -13.94 4.52 -31.75
C PRO A 85 -13.34 3.30 -32.48
N VAL A 86 -12.41 3.55 -33.40
CA VAL A 86 -11.82 2.54 -34.29
C VAL A 86 -11.21 1.36 -33.52
N GLU A 87 -10.58 1.60 -32.37
CA GLU A 87 -9.98 0.55 -31.57
C GLU A 87 -11.04 -0.37 -30.96
N LYS A 88 -12.19 0.20 -30.61
CA LYS A 88 -13.31 -0.54 -30.04
C LYS A 88 -14.02 -1.34 -31.12
N THR A 89 -14.22 -0.79 -32.32
CA THR A 89 -14.84 -1.53 -33.44
C THR A 89 -13.99 -2.73 -33.85
N LEU A 90 -12.67 -2.56 -33.98
CA LEU A 90 -11.76 -3.68 -34.27
C LEU A 90 -11.84 -4.78 -33.20
N ARG A 91 -11.93 -4.42 -31.91
CA ARG A 91 -12.11 -5.41 -30.83
C ARG A 91 -13.46 -6.11 -30.93
N LEU A 92 -14.54 -5.38 -31.18
CA LEU A 92 -15.88 -5.96 -31.35
C LEU A 92 -15.96 -6.90 -32.54
N LEU A 93 -15.36 -6.52 -33.68
CA LEU A 93 -15.30 -7.37 -34.88
C LEU A 93 -14.49 -8.65 -34.63
N ASN A 94 -13.34 -8.54 -33.94
CA ASN A 94 -12.56 -9.72 -33.56
C ASN A 94 -13.32 -10.65 -32.60
N ASP A 95 -14.05 -10.09 -31.64
CA ASP A 95 -14.90 -10.86 -30.72
C ASP A 95 -16.04 -11.57 -31.50
N ILE A 96 -16.61 -10.92 -32.52
CA ILE A 96 -17.65 -11.51 -33.40
C ILE A 96 -17.06 -12.67 -34.23
N ILE A 97 -15.90 -12.46 -34.86
CA ILE A 97 -15.23 -13.50 -35.68
C ILE A 97 -14.87 -14.73 -34.84
N LYS A 98 -14.46 -14.54 -33.58
CA LYS A 98 -14.15 -15.62 -32.64
C LYS A 98 -15.39 -16.34 -32.09
N GLY A 99 -16.59 -15.85 -32.39
CA GLY A 99 -17.85 -16.37 -31.83
C GLY A 99 -18.05 -16.03 -30.35
N GLU A 100 -17.29 -15.09 -29.79
CA GLU A 100 -17.47 -14.61 -28.41
C GLU A 100 -18.66 -13.64 -28.29
N ARG A 101 -19.08 -13.05 -29.41
CA ARG A 101 -20.24 -12.14 -29.50
C ARG A 101 -21.03 -12.40 -30.76
N PHE A 102 -22.34 -12.20 -30.68
CA PHE A 102 -23.26 -12.25 -31.80
C PHE A 102 -23.47 -10.84 -32.39
N PHE A 103 -23.67 -10.79 -33.70
CA PHE A 103 -24.04 -9.56 -34.39
C PHE A 103 -25.53 -9.56 -34.68
N THR A 104 -26.18 -8.46 -34.38
CA THR A 104 -27.59 -8.20 -34.67
C THR A 104 -27.70 -6.92 -35.49
N MET A 105 -28.66 -6.85 -36.40
CA MET A 105 -28.84 -5.70 -37.29
C MET A 105 -29.34 -4.48 -36.52
#